data_AF-A0A5S9MS80-F1
#
_entry.id   AF-A0A5S9MS80-F1
#
_cell.length_a   1.000
_cell.length_b   1.000
_cell.length_c   1.000
_cell.angle_alpha   90.00
_cell.angle_beta   90.00
_cell.angle_gamma   90.00
#
_symmetry.space_group_name_H-M   'P 1'
#
loop_
_entity.id
_entity.type
_entity.pdbx_description
1 polymer ?
#
loop_
_entity_poly.entity_id
_entity_poly.type
_entity_poly.pdbx_seq_one_letter_code
_entity_poly.pdbx_strand_id
1 'polypeptide(L)'
;MFDPPPGYHDMLGDAEHNTRQSGYANLDVDEVGVVRARYPLPNAVPNLAMANTDKISRASQLMHLKRFLRAHVEDLDQYLVAMMDGTLPADTVERIAKAVAAWGTARPTLPSSVSV
;
A
#
# COMPACT_ATOMS: atom_id res chain seq x y z
N MET A 1 -0.01 -6.23 31.35
CA MET A 1 0.12 -6.51 29.91
C MET A 1 1.59 -6.26 29.56
N PHE A 2 2.28 -7.23 28.97
CA PHE A 2 3.68 -7.07 28.57
C PHE A 2 3.72 -6.31 27.25
N ASP A 3 4.32 -5.14 27.23
CA ASP A 3 4.51 -4.35 26.01
C ASP A 3 5.80 -4.84 25.34
N PRO A 4 5.73 -5.40 24.13
CA PRO A 4 6.91 -5.93 23.46
C PRO A 4 7.91 -4.82 23.12
N PRO A 5 9.22 -5.15 23.02
CA PRO A 5 10.23 -4.16 22.70
C PRO A 5 9.99 -3.55 21.31
N PRO A 6 10.43 -2.28 21.10
CA PRO A 6 10.39 -1.67 19.78
C PRO A 6 11.10 -2.56 18.75
N GLY A 7 10.40 -2.97 17.70
CA GLY A 7 10.91 -3.86 16.65
C GLY A 7 10.50 -5.33 16.77
N TYR A 8 9.79 -5.73 17.84
CA TYR A 8 9.23 -7.09 17.93
C TYR A 8 8.26 -7.42 16.79
N HIS A 9 7.37 -6.48 16.44
CA HIS A 9 6.45 -6.62 15.31
C HIS A 9 7.16 -6.63 13.97
N ASP A 10 8.25 -5.86 13.83
CA ASP A 10 9.07 -5.84 12.62
C ASP A 10 9.76 -7.21 12.44
N MET A 11 10.32 -7.77 13.53
CA MET A 11 10.91 -9.11 13.54
C MET A 11 9.89 -10.21 13.21
N LEU A 12 8.66 -10.11 13.75
CA LEU A 12 7.58 -11.04 13.43
C LEU A 12 7.17 -10.92 11.95
N GLY A 13 7.06 -9.70 11.44
CA GLY A 13 6.85 -9.44 10.02
C GLY A 13 7.93 -10.13 9.20
N ASP A 14 9.21 -9.83 9.45
CA ASP A 14 10.34 -10.43 8.72
C ASP A 14 10.32 -11.98 8.76
N ALA A 15 9.94 -12.56 9.90
CA ALA A 15 9.81 -14.01 10.08
C ALA A 15 8.67 -14.62 9.23
N GLU A 16 7.49 -13.97 9.19
CA GLU A 16 6.36 -14.40 8.35
C GLU A 16 6.67 -14.32 6.85
N HIS A 17 7.53 -13.38 6.45
CA HIS A 17 7.94 -13.19 5.04
C HIS A 17 9.11 -14.08 4.60
N ASN A 18 9.77 -14.81 5.51
CA ASN A 18 10.81 -15.79 5.15
C ASN A 18 10.21 -17.01 4.43
N THR A 19 8.97 -17.38 4.77
CA THR A 19 8.18 -18.33 3.98
C THR A 19 7.70 -17.64 2.70
N ARG A 20 8.05 -18.19 1.52
CA ARG A 20 7.58 -17.73 0.20
C ARG A 20 6.06 -17.50 0.22
N GLN A 21 5.64 -16.25 0.39
CA GLN A 21 4.23 -15.90 0.37
C GLN A 21 3.66 -16.19 -1.02
N SER A 22 2.46 -16.76 -1.07
CA SER A 22 1.68 -16.84 -2.30
C SER A 22 1.63 -15.47 -2.96
N GLY A 23 1.61 -15.43 -4.30
CA GLY A 23 1.80 -14.20 -5.05
C GLY A 23 0.87 -13.04 -4.71
N TYR A 24 -0.32 -13.28 -4.14
CA TYR A 24 -1.30 -12.28 -3.70
C TYR A 24 -2.06 -12.74 -2.44
N ALA A 25 -2.36 -11.81 -1.55
CA ALA A 25 -3.13 -11.97 -0.32
C ALA A 25 -4.24 -10.90 -0.23
N ASN A 26 -5.16 -11.09 0.73
CA ASN A 26 -6.23 -10.14 0.96
C ASN A 26 -5.71 -8.98 1.82
N LEU A 27 -5.81 -7.76 1.30
CA LEU A 27 -5.47 -6.52 1.97
C LEU A 27 -6.75 -5.71 2.19
N ASP A 28 -7.06 -5.37 3.43
CA ASP A 28 -8.19 -4.49 3.74
C ASP A 28 -7.81 -3.04 3.47
N VAL A 29 -8.63 -2.34 2.70
CA VAL A 29 -8.40 -0.95 2.30
C VAL A 29 -9.62 -0.12 2.68
N ASP A 30 -9.41 0.88 3.53
CA ASP A 30 -10.46 1.75 4.04
C ASP A 30 -11.27 2.42 2.90
N GLU A 31 -12.59 2.36 3.02
CA GLU A 31 -13.59 2.81 2.03
C GLU A 31 -13.57 2.10 0.65
N VAL A 32 -12.67 1.14 0.44
CA VAL A 32 -12.56 0.36 -0.81
C VAL A 32 -12.95 -1.10 -0.60
N GLY A 33 -12.68 -1.64 0.59
CA GLY A 33 -12.90 -3.04 0.95
C GLY A 33 -11.67 -3.92 0.71
N VAL A 34 -11.90 -5.21 0.54
CA VAL A 34 -10.82 -6.20 0.43
C VAL A 34 -10.23 -6.21 -0.98
N VAL A 35 -8.94 -5.91 -1.08
CA VAL A 35 -8.17 -5.90 -2.31
C VAL A 35 -7.22 -7.09 -2.35
N ARG A 36 -7.24 -7.82 -3.47
CA ARG A 36 -6.25 -8.87 -3.78
C ARG A 36 -4.95 -8.22 -4.22
N ALA A 37 -3.99 -8.15 -3.30
CA ALA A 37 -2.72 -7.47 -3.52
C ALA A 37 -1.54 -8.30 -3.00
N ARG A 38 -0.32 -7.94 -3.38
CA ARG A 38 0.90 -8.56 -2.87
C ARG A 38 1.75 -7.60 -2.08
N TYR A 39 2.61 -8.17 -1.24
CA TYR A 39 3.55 -7.40 -0.45
C TYR A 39 4.43 -6.50 -1.34
N PRO A 40 4.75 -5.27 -0.90
CA PRO A 40 5.59 -4.34 -1.65
C PRO A 40 6.91 -4.96 -2.08
N LEU A 41 7.16 -4.94 -3.39
CA LEU A 41 8.44 -5.36 -3.93
C LEU A 41 9.47 -4.22 -3.84
N PRO A 42 10.72 -4.50 -3.44
CA PRO A 42 11.78 -3.48 -3.36
C PRO A 42 12.04 -2.75 -4.69
N ASN A 43 11.88 -3.44 -5.82
CA ASN A 43 12.09 -2.87 -7.16
C ASN A 43 11.00 -1.86 -7.58
N ALA A 44 9.92 -1.73 -6.82
CA ALA A 44 8.80 -0.84 -7.12
C ALA A 44 8.91 0.52 -6.39
N VAL A 45 9.82 0.65 -5.43
CA VAL A 45 10.08 1.89 -4.68
C VAL A 45 10.35 3.09 -5.60
N PRO A 46 11.14 2.99 -6.69
CA PRO A 46 11.35 4.13 -7.59
C PRO A 46 10.06 4.61 -8.26
N ASN A 47 9.13 3.69 -8.60
CA ASN A 47 7.85 4.08 -9.18
C ASN A 47 6.97 4.82 -8.17
N LEU A 48 6.96 4.37 -6.91
CA LEU A 48 6.20 5.05 -5.86
C LEU A 48 6.77 6.45 -5.54
N ALA A 49 8.10 6.60 -5.55
CA ALA A 49 8.76 7.89 -5.38
C ALA A 49 8.42 8.85 -6.53
N MET A 50 8.50 8.37 -7.78
CA MET A 50 8.16 9.17 -8.96
C MET A 50 6.67 9.51 -9.05
N ALA A 51 5.79 8.67 -8.49
CA ALA A 51 4.36 8.99 -8.40
C ALA A 51 4.06 10.20 -7.50
N ASN A 52 4.97 10.54 -6.57
CA ASN A 52 4.78 11.60 -5.57
C ASN A 52 5.69 12.84 -5.80
N THR A 53 6.55 12.86 -6.82
CA THR A 53 7.43 14.00 -7.07
C THR A 53 6.74 15.12 -7.86
N ASP A 54 6.88 16.36 -7.42
CA ASP A 54 6.37 17.57 -8.07
C ASP A 54 7.17 18.00 -9.32
N LYS A 55 8.33 17.37 -9.56
CA LYS A 55 9.25 17.70 -10.66
C LYS A 55 8.83 17.16 -12.02
N ILE A 56 7.79 16.33 -12.09
CA ILE A 56 7.28 15.74 -13.32
C ILE A 56 5.81 16.09 -13.52
N SER A 57 5.32 15.97 -14.76
CA SER A 57 3.91 16.22 -15.05
C SER A 57 2.98 15.27 -14.29
N ARG A 58 1.75 15.71 -14.01
CA ARG A 58 0.73 14.86 -13.37
C ARG A 58 0.45 13.58 -14.17
N ALA A 59 0.49 13.66 -15.50
CA ALA A 59 0.37 12.48 -16.36
C ALA A 59 1.50 11.46 -16.11
N SER A 60 2.74 11.93 -15.98
CA SER A 60 3.88 11.07 -15.65
C SER A 60 3.77 10.48 -14.23
N GLN A 61 3.33 11.26 -13.24
CA GLN A 61 3.05 10.74 -11.89
C GLN A 61 2.04 9.58 -11.93
N LEU A 62 0.93 9.76 -12.65
CA LEU A 62 -0.11 8.74 -12.81
C LEU A 62 0.42 7.50 -13.52
N MET A 63 1.30 7.64 -14.51
CA MET A 63 1.95 6.50 -15.17
C MET A 63 2.80 5.68 -14.18
N HIS A 64 3.58 6.34 -13.33
CA HIS A 64 4.39 5.66 -12.32
C HIS A 64 3.52 5.00 -11.24
N LEU A 65 2.45 5.67 -10.80
CA LEU A 65 1.47 5.10 -9.86
C LEU A 65 0.80 3.85 -10.44
N LYS A 66 0.37 3.91 -11.71
CA LYS A 66 -0.22 2.77 -12.42
C LYS A 66 0.77 1.61 -12.54
N ARG A 67 2.05 1.88 -12.79
CA ARG A 67 3.11 0.84 -12.82
C ARG A 67 3.28 0.18 -11.46
N PHE A 68 3.30 0.98 -10.39
CA PHE A 68 3.34 0.46 -9.03
C PHE A 68 2.15 -0.46 -8.76
N LEU A 69 0.92 0.00 -9.01
CA LEU A 69 -0.29 -0.77 -8.72
C LEU A 69 -0.44 -2.01 -9.59
N ARG A 70 -0.12 -1.96 -10.90
CA ARG A 70 -0.11 -3.15 -11.76
C ARG A 70 0.87 -4.21 -11.29
N ALA A 71 1.96 -3.78 -10.67
CA ALA A 71 2.89 -4.70 -10.08
C ALA A 71 2.40 -5.23 -8.73
N HIS A 72 1.32 -4.75 -8.11
CA HIS A 72 0.94 -5.21 -6.76
C HIS A 72 -0.50 -5.66 -6.61
N VAL A 73 -1.39 -5.36 -7.56
CA VAL A 73 -2.83 -5.65 -7.47
C VAL A 73 -3.21 -6.60 -8.60
N GLU A 74 -3.91 -7.69 -8.25
CA GLU A 74 -4.27 -8.77 -9.18
C GLU A 74 -5.22 -8.27 -10.30
N ASP A 75 -6.19 -7.41 -9.96
CA ASP A 75 -7.24 -6.93 -10.87
C ASP A 75 -7.41 -5.39 -10.86
N LEU A 76 -6.34 -4.63 -11.11
CA LEU A 76 -6.38 -3.16 -11.06
C LEU A 76 -7.48 -2.53 -11.94
N ASP A 77 -7.71 -3.08 -13.13
CA ASP A 77 -8.64 -2.50 -14.10
C ASP A 77 -10.10 -2.55 -13.59
N GLN A 78 -10.47 -3.53 -12.75
CA GLN A 78 -11.80 -3.60 -12.13
C GLN A 78 -12.07 -2.39 -11.21
N TYR A 79 -11.07 -1.97 -10.42
CA TYR A 79 -11.20 -0.80 -9.55
C TYR A 79 -11.31 0.48 -10.37
N LEU A 80 -10.58 0.58 -11.48
CA LEU A 80 -10.69 1.73 -12.39
C LEU A 80 -12.09 1.84 -13.00
N VAL A 81 -12.67 0.72 -13.44
CA VAL A 81 -14.06 0.68 -13.93
C VAL A 81 -15.04 1.08 -12.84
N ALA A 82 -14.90 0.52 -11.63
CA ALA A 82 -15.77 0.86 -10.50
C ALA A 82 -15.70 2.33 -10.08
N MET A 83 -14.55 2.99 -10.26
CA MET A 83 -14.42 4.44 -10.08
C MET A 83 -15.14 5.24 -11.17
N MET A 84 -15.07 4.79 -12.42
CA MET A 84 -15.77 5.43 -13.55
C MET A 84 -17.28 5.33 -13.41
N ASP A 85 -17.77 4.19 -12.91
CA ASP A 85 -19.19 3.93 -12.66
C ASP A 85 -19.69 4.59 -11.35
N GLY A 86 -18.81 5.26 -10.59
CA GLY A 86 -19.14 5.94 -9.34
C GLY A 86 -19.45 4.99 -8.17
N THR A 87 -19.15 3.70 -8.32
CA THR A 87 -19.34 2.69 -7.27
C THR A 87 -18.28 2.81 -6.19
N LEU A 88 -17.05 3.20 -6.56
CA LEU A 88 -15.94 3.45 -5.65
C LEU A 88 -15.51 4.93 -5.67
N PRO A 89 -14.94 5.44 -4.57
CA PRO A 89 -14.43 6.81 -4.48
C PRO A 89 -13.40 7.17 -5.55
N ALA A 90 -13.33 8.44 -5.95
CA ALA A 90 -12.38 8.94 -6.96
C ALA A 90 -10.90 8.84 -6.55
N ASP A 91 -10.62 8.66 -5.26
CA ASP A 91 -9.29 8.48 -4.68
C ASP A 91 -8.93 7.01 -4.38
N THR A 92 -9.76 6.05 -4.81
CA THR A 92 -9.56 4.60 -4.61
C THR A 92 -8.14 4.13 -4.97
N VAL A 93 -7.62 4.55 -6.11
CA VAL A 93 -6.26 4.21 -6.57
C VAL A 93 -5.19 4.70 -5.60
N GLU A 94 -5.35 5.90 -5.04
CA GLU A 94 -4.43 6.47 -4.05
C GLU A 94 -4.54 5.74 -2.70
N ARG A 95 -5.75 5.35 -2.29
CA ARG A 95 -6.01 4.56 -1.07
C ARG A 95 -5.36 3.18 -1.15
N ILE A 96 -5.57 2.46 -2.26
CA ILE A 96 -4.93 1.17 -2.49
C ILE A 96 -3.40 1.32 -2.50
N ALA A 97 -2.87 2.33 -3.18
CA ALA A 97 -1.43 2.55 -3.23
C ALA A 97 -0.82 2.79 -1.85
N LYS A 98 -1.49 3.60 -1.00
CA LYS A 98 -1.07 3.84 0.38
C LYS A 98 -1.13 2.57 1.23
N ALA A 99 -2.23 1.82 1.14
CA ALA A 99 -2.40 0.57 1.89
C ALA A 99 -1.34 -0.47 1.53
N VAL A 100 -1.08 -0.64 0.23
CA VAL A 100 -0.01 -1.53 -0.25
C VAL A 100 1.34 -1.03 0.24
N ALA A 101 1.68 0.25 0.05
CA ALA A 101 2.97 0.79 0.47
C ALA A 101 3.23 0.68 1.98
N ALA A 102 2.17 0.79 2.80
CA ALA A 102 2.23 0.66 4.25
C ALA A 102 2.10 -0.80 4.74
N TRP A 103 1.89 -1.77 3.84
CA TRP A 103 1.71 -3.17 4.21
C TRP A 103 2.96 -3.69 4.92
N GLY A 104 2.79 -4.17 6.15
CA GLY A 104 3.88 -4.68 7.00
C GLY A 104 4.77 -3.61 7.60
N THR A 105 4.55 -2.33 7.27
CA THR A 105 5.32 -1.19 7.81
C THR A 105 4.45 -0.17 8.55
N ALA A 106 3.13 -0.36 8.54
CA ALA A 106 2.16 0.46 9.26
C ALA A 106 2.32 0.30 10.79
N ARG A 107 3.35 0.93 11.35
CA ARG A 107 3.30 1.36 12.75
C ARG A 107 2.15 2.37 12.86
N PRO A 108 1.24 2.23 13.83
CA PRO A 108 0.42 3.36 14.24
C PRO A 108 1.38 4.48 14.61
N THR A 109 1.43 5.56 13.83
CA THR A 109 2.13 6.77 14.23
C THR A 109 1.29 7.44 15.32
N LEU A 110 1.21 6.82 16.50
CA LEU A 110 0.83 7.56 17.70
C LEU A 110 1.90 8.65 17.87
N PRO A 111 1.50 9.92 18.04
CA PRO A 111 2.47 10.97 18.32
C PRO A 111 3.27 10.56 19.57
N SER A 112 4.60 10.58 19.46
CA SER A 112 5.54 10.19 20.52
C SER A 112 5.53 11.13 21.73
N SER A 113 4.65 12.14 21.73
CA SER A 113 4.41 13.03 22.86
C SER A 113 2.92 13.31 23.00
N VAL A 114 2.27 12.63 23.94
CA VAL A 114 1.17 13.25 24.69
C VAL A 114 1.84 14.03 25.81
N SER A 115 2.12 15.31 25.59
CA SER A 115 2.45 16.21 26.69
C SER A 115 1.18 16.36 27.52
N VAL A 116 1.15 15.68 28.67
CA VAL A 116 0.16 15.89 29.73
C VAL A 116 0.48 17.18 30.46
#